data_AF-A0A936ZS41-F1
#
_entry.id   AF-A0A936ZS41-F1
#
_cell.length_a   1.000
_cell.length_b   1.000
_cell.length_c   1.000
_cell.angle_alpha   90.00
_cell.angle_beta   90.00
_cell.angle_gamma   90.00
#
_symmetry.space_group_name_H-M   'P 1'
#
loop_
_entity.id
_entity.type
_entity.pdbx_description
1 polymer ?
#
loop_
_entity_poly.entity_id
_entity_poly.type
_entity_poly.pdbx_seq_one_letter_code
_entity_poly.pdbx_strand_id
1 'polypeptide(L)'
;MKNYILPLLLILCIQLYPNAFEYQSSLSSSDVIQNPRERKLSPQEEKQRGIDLLANQIIENIDGVDLRKMARSAIFETSYGFRWKMVNLHTGKKIIIKVDKNFRLISARTGDNSKIITP
;
A
#
# COMPACT_ATOMS: atom_id res chain seq x y z
N MET A 1 -64.30 -7.63 -16.78
CA MET A 1 -63.49 -6.60 -16.10
C MET A 1 -62.06 -7.09 -16.11
N LYS A 2 -61.16 -6.42 -16.83
CA LYS A 2 -59.82 -6.94 -17.16
C LYS A 2 -58.85 -6.74 -15.99
N ASN A 3 -58.06 -7.77 -15.70
CA ASN A 3 -57.08 -7.81 -14.62
C ASN A 3 -55.86 -6.96 -14.97
N TYR A 4 -55.74 -5.77 -14.37
CA TYR A 4 -54.60 -4.86 -14.55
C TYR A 4 -53.59 -4.91 -13.39
N ILE A 5 -53.52 -6.03 -12.66
CA ILE A 5 -52.66 -6.15 -11.47
C ILE A 5 -51.22 -6.56 -11.86
N LEU A 6 -51.05 -7.25 -13.00
CA LEU A 6 -49.74 -7.74 -13.44
C LEU A 6 -48.73 -6.63 -13.83
N PRO A 7 -49.10 -5.54 -14.55
CA PRO A 7 -48.11 -4.53 -14.94
C PRO A 7 -47.67 -3.64 -13.77
N LEU A 8 -48.45 -3.55 -12.69
CA LEU A 8 -48.11 -2.75 -11.51
C LEU A 8 -46.95 -3.37 -10.71
N LEU A 9 -46.86 -4.70 -10.69
CA LEU A 9 -45.84 -5.42 -9.93
C LEU A 9 -44.44 -5.35 -10.58
N LEU A 10 -44.39 -5.13 -11.90
CA LEU A 10 -43.14 -5.08 -12.67
C LEU A 10 -42.42 -3.71 -12.54
N ILE A 11 -43.16 -2.64 -12.26
CA ILE A 11 -42.61 -1.28 -12.08
C ILE A 11 -41.90 -1.11 -10.73
N LEU A 12 -42.33 -1.84 -9.70
CA LEU A 12 -41.74 -1.76 -8.35
C LEU A 12 -40.32 -2.35 -8.28
N CYS A 13 -39.97 -3.30 -9.15
CA CYS A 13 -38.64 -3.91 -9.17
C CYS A 13 -37.55 -2.96 -9.70
N ILE A 14 -37.91 -1.93 -10.47
CA ILE A 14 -36.93 -1.03 -11.10
C ILE A 14 -36.45 0.06 -10.13
N GLN A 15 -37.16 0.31 -9.02
CA GLN A 15 -36.83 1.37 -8.07
C GLN A 15 -35.96 0.95 -6.88
N LEU A 16 -35.44 -0.29 -6.87
CA LEU A 16 -34.57 -0.80 -5.79
C LEU A 16 -33.07 -0.81 -6.13
N TYR A 17 -32.65 -0.24 -7.26
CA TYR A 17 -31.23 -0.02 -7.53
C TYR A 17 -30.82 1.38 -7.08
N PRO A 18 -30.02 1.54 -6.01
CA PRO A 18 -29.26 2.76 -5.86
C PRO A 18 -28.24 2.80 -7.01
N ASN A 19 -28.26 3.90 -7.75
CA ASN A 19 -27.23 4.26 -8.72
C ASN A 19 -25.86 4.24 -8.03
N ALA A 20 -25.13 3.13 -8.15
CA ALA A 20 -23.67 3.13 -7.99
C ALA A 20 -23.08 3.52 -9.35
N PHE A 21 -23.05 4.83 -9.61
CA PHE A 21 -22.19 5.40 -10.64
C PHE A 21 -20.74 5.30 -10.12
N GLU A 22 -20.12 4.13 -10.25
CA GLU A 22 -18.68 4.03 -10.10
C GLU A 22 -18.03 4.51 -11.41
N TYR A 23 -17.44 5.70 -11.31
CA TYR A 23 -16.53 6.25 -12.30
C TYR A 23 -15.47 5.20 -12.64
N GLN A 24 -15.58 4.64 -13.84
CA GLN A 24 -14.53 3.83 -14.43
C GLN A 24 -13.38 4.76 -14.83
N SER A 25 -12.51 5.07 -13.86
CA SER A 25 -11.24 5.74 -14.10
C SER A 25 -10.23 4.71 -14.57
N SER A 26 -10.23 4.47 -15.87
CA SER A 26 -9.10 3.89 -16.58
C SER A 26 -7.96 4.90 -16.61
N LEU A 27 -7.04 4.87 -15.64
CA LEU A 27 -5.63 5.14 -15.89
C LEU A 27 -4.72 4.80 -14.70
N SER A 28 -3.64 4.09 -15.05
CA SER A 28 -2.31 4.09 -14.43
C SER A 28 -2.04 3.27 -13.16
N SER A 29 -1.06 2.39 -13.37
CA SER A 29 -0.09 1.85 -12.43
C SER A 29 -0.56 0.72 -11.52
N SER A 30 0.11 -0.41 -11.73
CA SER A 30 0.29 -1.53 -10.81
C SER A 30 0.66 -1.03 -9.40
N ASP A 31 -0.31 -0.64 -8.57
CA ASP A 31 -0.02 -0.28 -7.18
C ASP A 31 -1.13 -0.83 -6.26
N VAL A 32 -0.85 -2.05 -5.81
CA VAL A 32 -1.12 -2.56 -4.47
C VAL A 32 -2.58 -2.95 -4.19
N ILE A 33 -2.81 -4.25 -4.37
CA ILE A 33 -3.71 -5.03 -3.50
C ILE A 33 -3.36 -4.65 -2.05
N GLN A 34 -4.14 -3.76 -1.43
CA GLN A 34 -4.07 -3.51 0.00
C GLN A 34 -4.55 -4.78 0.67
N ASN A 35 -3.60 -5.59 1.13
CA ASN A 35 -3.88 -6.76 1.93
C ASN A 35 -4.63 -6.27 3.19
N PRO A 36 -5.83 -6.78 3.53
CA PRO A 36 -6.65 -6.25 4.63
C PRO A 36 -6.01 -6.36 6.03
N ARG A 37 -4.78 -6.86 6.12
CA ARG A 37 -3.98 -6.98 7.35
C ARG A 37 -2.88 -5.92 7.50
N GLU A 38 -2.65 -5.08 6.50
CA GLU A 38 -1.57 -4.09 6.55
C GLU A 38 -2.10 -2.73 7.00
N ARG A 39 -1.66 -2.27 8.18
CA ARG A 39 -2.05 -0.98 8.74
C ARG A 39 -0.98 0.05 8.42
N LYS A 40 -1.33 1.12 7.69
CA LYS A 40 -0.43 2.26 7.50
C LYS A 40 -0.25 2.98 8.84
N LEU A 41 1.00 3.23 9.24
CA LEU A 41 1.30 4.02 10.43
C LEU A 41 1.14 5.51 10.12
N SER A 42 0.67 6.26 11.12
CA SER A 42 0.69 7.73 11.08
C SER A 42 2.09 8.27 11.39
N PRO A 43 2.46 9.46 10.90
CA PRO A 43 3.75 10.08 11.21
C PRO A 43 4.02 10.25 12.71
N GLN A 44 2.97 10.49 13.51
CA GLN A 44 3.04 10.62 14.95
C GLN A 44 3.42 9.28 15.61
N GLU A 45 2.79 8.18 15.18
CA GLU A 45 3.13 6.84 15.66
C GLU A 45 4.53 6.41 15.24
N GLU A 46 4.94 6.71 14.00
CA GLU A 46 6.30 6.44 13.51
C GLU A 46 7.35 7.10 14.42
N LYS A 47 7.13 8.39 14.75
CA LYS A 47 8.01 9.16 15.63
C LYS A 47 7.97 8.67 17.08
N GLN A 48 6.78 8.41 17.63
CA GLN A 48 6.63 7.95 19.01
C GLN A 48 7.30 6.59 19.24
N ARG A 49 7.31 5.73 18.23
CA ARG A 49 7.93 4.41 18.28
C ARG A 49 9.42 4.43 17.87
N GLY A 50 9.98 5.57 17.51
CA GLY A 50 11.38 5.70 17.04
C GLY A 50 11.69 4.89 15.77
N ILE A 51 10.66 4.57 14.98
CA ILE A 51 10.83 3.77 13.75
C ILE A 51 11.62 4.57 12.72
N ASP A 52 11.59 5.90 12.82
CA ASP A 52 12.36 6.80 11.98
C ASP A 52 13.86 6.61 12.08
N LEU A 53 14.38 6.52 13.30
CA LEU A 53 15.79 6.29 13.57
C LEU A 53 16.21 4.87 13.19
N LEU A 54 15.41 3.86 13.56
CA LEU A 54 15.67 2.46 13.25
C LEU A 54 15.71 2.20 11.75
N ALA A 55 14.79 2.81 10.99
CA ALA A 55 14.77 2.67 9.55
C ALA A 55 16.01 3.25 8.89
N ASN A 56 16.49 4.41 9.34
CA ASN A 56 17.71 5.00 8.81
C ASN A 56 18.92 4.08 9.02
N GLN A 57 19.08 3.52 10.23
CA GLN A 57 20.15 2.57 10.54
C GLN A 57 20.11 1.32 9.64
N ILE A 58 18.92 0.74 9.43
CA ILE A 58 18.80 -0.46 8.59
C ILE A 58 19.09 -0.13 7.12
N ILE A 59 18.60 1.02 6.64
CA ILE A 59 18.79 1.43 5.25
C ILE A 59 20.25 1.72 4.94
N GLU A 60 21.00 2.34 5.85
CA GLU A 60 22.43 2.59 5.67
C GLU A 60 23.24 1.30 5.49
N ASN A 61 22.75 0.17 6.01
CA ASN A 61 23.37 -1.14 5.85
C ASN A 61 22.91 -1.89 4.58
N ILE A 62 22.09 -1.27 3.72
CA ILE A 62 21.66 -1.86 2.45
C ILE A 62 22.60 -1.41 1.33
N ASP A 63 23.33 -2.36 0.76
CA ASP A 63 24.23 -2.10 -0.37
C ASP A 63 23.49 -1.44 -1.54
N GLY A 64 24.12 -0.39 -2.09
CA GLY A 64 23.58 0.36 -3.22
C GLY A 64 22.43 1.33 -2.88
N VAL A 65 22.03 1.45 -1.60
CA VAL A 65 21.05 2.44 -1.16
C VAL A 65 21.73 3.58 -0.41
N ASP A 66 21.72 4.75 -1.02
CA ASP A 66 22.22 5.98 -0.39
C ASP A 66 21.07 6.69 0.34
N LEU A 67 21.05 6.62 1.68
CA LEU A 67 20.01 7.23 2.51
C LEU A 67 19.78 8.71 2.18
N ARG A 68 20.82 9.47 1.82
CA ARG A 68 20.71 10.91 1.51
C ARG A 68 19.88 11.18 0.26
N LYS A 69 19.77 10.19 -0.61
CA LYS A 69 18.98 10.23 -1.85
C LYS A 69 17.61 9.57 -1.66
N MET A 70 17.27 9.08 -0.47
CA MET A 70 16.03 8.38 -0.21
C MET A 70 15.05 9.26 0.57
N ALA A 71 13.80 9.27 0.13
CA ALA A 71 12.66 9.77 0.91
C ALA A 71 11.78 8.60 1.32
N ARG A 72 11.28 8.65 2.56
CA ARG A 72 10.31 7.68 3.06
C ARG A 72 8.92 8.09 2.62
N SER A 73 8.20 7.18 1.96
CA SER A 73 6.85 7.43 1.47
C SER A 73 5.77 6.93 2.44
N ALA A 74 5.93 5.72 2.99
CA ALA A 74 4.98 5.15 3.94
C ALA A 74 5.58 3.96 4.70
N ILE A 75 5.15 3.79 5.95
CA ILE A 75 5.37 2.57 6.74
C ILE A 75 4.06 1.84 6.94
N PHE A 76 4.11 0.52 6.75
CA PHE A 76 3.01 -0.39 6.99
C PHE A 76 3.41 -1.37 8.07
N GLU A 77 2.58 -1.48 9.11
CA GLU A 77 2.62 -2.57 10.07
C GLU A 77 1.91 -3.78 9.47
N THR A 78 2.54 -4.94 9.56
CA THR A 78 2.13 -6.18 8.92
C THR A 78 2.20 -7.33 9.93
N SER A 79 1.65 -8.51 9.58
CA SER A 79 1.72 -9.66 10.47
C SER A 79 3.15 -10.14 10.77
N TYR A 80 4.09 -9.93 9.85
CA TYR A 80 5.49 -10.34 9.99
C TYR A 80 6.39 -9.27 10.64
N GLY A 81 5.93 -8.03 10.75
CA GLY A 81 6.76 -6.89 11.16
C GLY A 81 6.37 -5.65 10.39
N PHE A 82 7.30 -5.01 9.69
CA PHE A 82 7.04 -3.77 8.95
C PHE A 82 7.44 -3.86 7.49
N ARG A 83 6.70 -3.13 6.65
CA ARG A 83 7.04 -2.85 5.26
C ARG A 83 7.21 -1.35 5.07
N TRP A 84 8.35 -0.95 4.55
CA TRP A 84 8.67 0.44 4.24
C TRP A 84 8.67 0.65 2.75
N LYS A 85 7.95 1.67 2.30
CA LYS A 85 8.03 2.19 0.94
C LYS A 85 8.95 3.40 0.96
N MET A 86 10.05 3.29 0.23
CA MET A 86 11.05 4.33 0.04
C MET A 86 11.08 4.75 -1.43
N VAL A 87 11.46 5.98 -1.70
CA VAL A 87 11.62 6.51 -3.06
C VAL A 87 12.98 7.18 -3.16
N ASN A 88 13.76 6.81 -4.16
CA ASN A 88 14.98 7.54 -4.48
C ASN A 88 14.60 8.86 -5.15
N LEU A 89 14.91 9.99 -4.51
CA LEU A 89 14.57 11.33 -4.96
C LEU A 89 15.27 11.72 -6.27
N HIS A 90 16.42 11.13 -6.57
CA HIS A 90 17.19 11.44 -7.78
C HIS A 90 16.70 10.67 -9.00
N THR A 91 16.33 9.39 -8.81
CA THR A 91 15.98 8.47 -9.91
C THR A 91 14.49 8.14 -9.99
N GLY A 92 13.70 8.51 -8.98
CA GLY A 92 12.30 8.15 -8.84
C GLY A 92 12.06 6.66 -8.51
N LYS A 93 13.12 5.84 -8.40
CA LYS A 93 12.99 4.40 -8.16
C LYS A 93 12.38 4.14 -6.78
N LYS A 94 11.31 3.35 -6.75
CA LYS A 94 10.66 2.89 -5.52
C LYS A 94 11.43 1.68 -4.98
N ILE A 95 11.67 1.66 -3.67
CA ILE A 95 12.28 0.54 -2.96
C ILE A 95 11.31 0.10 -1.85
N ILE A 96 11.08 -1.20 -1.75
CA ILE A 96 10.26 -1.85 -0.73
C ILE A 96 11.19 -2.63 0.19
N ILE A 97 11.21 -2.25 1.45
CA ILE A 97 11.99 -2.90 2.50
C ILE A 97 11.03 -3.62 3.42
N LYS A 98 11.32 -4.88 3.75
CA LYS A 98 10.57 -5.68 4.73
C LYS A 98 11.49 -6.00 5.89
N VAL A 99 11.01 -5.75 7.09
CA VAL A 99 11.70 -6.07 8.34
C VAL A 99 10.78 -6.88 9.24
N ASP A 100 11.35 -7.73 10.08
CA ASP A 100 10.58 -8.48 11.08
C ASP A 100 10.18 -7.60 12.28
N LYS A 101 9.49 -8.19 13.27
CA LYS A 101 9.08 -7.49 14.50
C LYS A 101 10.27 -7.03 15.37
N ASN A 102 11.45 -7.62 15.17
CA ASN A 102 12.70 -7.28 15.82
C ASN A 102 13.57 -6.34 14.95
N PHE A 103 12.98 -5.78 13.89
CA PHE A 103 13.67 -4.91 12.95
C PHE A 103 14.87 -5.58 12.25
N ARG A 104 14.82 -6.90 12.04
CA ARG A 104 15.81 -7.59 11.19
C ARG A 104 15.35 -7.52 9.74
N LEU A 105 16.29 -7.23 8.83
CA LEU A 105 16.00 -7.16 7.41
C LEU A 105 15.56 -8.53 6.88
N ILE A 106 14.34 -8.60 6.34
CA ILE A 106 13.81 -9.78 5.64
C ILE A 106 14.14 -9.68 4.15
N SER A 107 13.89 -8.53 3.55
CA SER A 107 14.16 -8.31 2.12
C SER A 107 14.15 -6.84 1.73
N ALA A 108 15.00 -6.46 0.78
CA ALA A 108 14.93 -5.20 0.07
C ALA A 108 14.74 -5.45 -1.43
N ARG A 109 13.73 -4.83 -2.03
CA ARG A 109 13.38 -4.99 -3.44
C ARG A 109 13.11 -3.66 -4.10
N THR A 110 13.41 -3.52 -5.38
CA THR A 110 12.99 -2.37 -6.17
C THR A 110 11.52 -2.55 -6.60
N GLY A 111 10.87 -1.49 -7.09
CA GLY A 111 9.49 -1.52 -7.56
C GLY A 111 9.20 -2.52 -8.68
N ASP A 112 10.23 -2.93 -9.43
CA ASP A 112 10.18 -4.00 -10.44
C ASP A 112 10.36 -5.43 -9.85
N ASN A 113 10.35 -5.55 -8.51
CA ASN A 113 10.63 -6.77 -7.74
C ASN A 113 12.05 -7.34 -7.87
N SER A 114 12.99 -6.64 -8.52
CA SER A 114 14.41 -7.01 -8.47
C SER A 114 14.90 -6.97 -7.02
N LYS A 115 15.69 -7.97 -6.62
CA LYS A 115 16.33 -7.99 -5.31
C LYS A 115 17.48 -6.99 -5.32
N ILE A 116 17.53 -6.13 -4.31
CA ILE A 116 18.64 -5.19 -4.09
C ILE A 116 19.76 -5.89 -3.31
N ILE A 117 19.42 -6.92 -2.52
CA ILE A 117 20.36 -7.71 -1.73
C ILE A 117 20.09 -9.21 -1.90
N THR A 118 21.16 -9.97 -2.08
CA THR A 118 21.27 -11.39 -1.72
C THR A 118 22.03 -11.45 -0.40
N PRO A 119 21.56 -12.21 0.62
CA PRO A 119 22.27 -12.36 1.89
C PRO A 119 23.70 -12.88 1.70
#